data_AF-A0AA36ISK6-F1
#
_entry.id   AF-A0AA36ISK6-F1
#
_cell.length_a   1.000
_cell.length_b   1.000
_cell.length_c   1.000
_cell.angle_alpha   90.00
_cell.angle_beta   90.00
_cell.angle_gamma   90.00
#
_symmetry.space_group_name_H-M   'P 1'
#
loop_
_entity.id
_entity.type
_entity.pdbx_description
1 polymer ?
#
loop_
_entity_poly.entity_id
_entity_poly.type
_entity_poly.pdbx_seq_one_letter_code
_entity_poly.pdbx_strand_id
1 'polypeptide(L)'
;MDVKLPETPRAWPKEGPRRFLQDTALRLGEDARREFDGSCMSTPSTALPKSRGPSTMQQRDDEKLMRNSFLAEASDCIRSLQSVFDSANASTFVSRFEDWRKIDLRATAQLQEHVKCLQVLNESMAGFLRKSAVDDFQEFHGSMVSLSQSVREMQDFRRAFAETVDQISEGISARVLSSLRAEADERFAWLSCQMEKQGEVHESIQITQRKIWNRLESMGATMEKEHKAAALQKQQMGQLSETQLRIQQDCQSLLELQHGVFQSFRSSSEKQGAEKENIFSSIGSEIQDLRGFVAQTLGEVGEGGFSAELRGLEQRLETWEAESLKSVAELRDELTRTELACTDRDRQVQELQRLHEDQKQRAEAVENRLETTQADLDAQLAALRDAHRASMVNSLKRLRDIESRGNIKVDRQFGRVALARALEFVPAAPPKEKGAVGGPASFGDAFEAEKVLEDFLEVVAMFDAPVQVGVGCKASKSDAAAWQDLAVKRAALIRDYLVSHGRPEDSVTVLGTAQPEVFLQLQEPNLFPPKAVKGKGKGRSASPKR
;
A
#
# COMPACT_ATOMS: atom_id res chain seq x y z
N MET A 1 -0.63 26.59 80.96
CA MET A 1 0.59 26.25 80.20
C MET A 1 0.24 26.43 78.74
N ASP A 2 0.67 27.54 78.15
CA ASP A 2 0.44 27.86 76.75
C ASP A 2 1.24 26.93 75.85
N VAL A 3 0.55 26.00 75.20
CA VAL A 3 1.14 25.12 74.19
C VAL A 3 1.10 25.85 72.86
N LYS A 4 2.25 26.42 72.47
CA LYS A 4 2.49 26.91 71.11
C LYS A 4 2.29 25.78 70.11
N LEU A 5 1.29 25.91 69.23
CA LEU A 5 1.12 25.06 68.06
C LEU A 5 2.29 25.28 67.07
N PRO A 6 2.77 24.22 66.41
CA PRO A 6 3.85 24.35 65.42
C PRO A 6 3.33 25.06 64.15
N GLU A 7 4.15 25.99 63.66
CA GLU A 7 3.93 26.75 62.44
C GLU A 7 3.70 25.81 61.24
N THR A 8 2.69 26.13 60.45
CA THR A 8 2.38 25.45 59.19
C THR A 8 3.57 25.53 58.22
N PRO A 9 3.91 24.44 57.50
CA PRO A 9 4.97 24.50 56.49
C PRO A 9 4.53 25.43 55.35
N ARG A 10 5.43 26.34 54.97
CA ARG A 10 5.23 27.28 53.85
C ARG A 10 4.72 26.54 52.61
N ALA A 11 3.64 27.06 52.04
CA ALA A 11 3.07 26.61 50.78
C ALA A 11 4.16 26.59 49.69
N TRP A 12 4.39 25.42 49.12
CA TRP A 12 5.16 25.28 47.90
C TRP A 12 4.42 25.98 46.75
N PRO A 13 5.11 26.73 45.87
CA PRO A 13 4.45 27.39 44.76
C PRO A 13 3.79 26.34 43.85
N LYS A 14 2.49 26.53 43.55
CA LYS A 14 1.63 25.67 42.71
C LYS A 14 1.98 25.70 41.22
N GLU A 15 3.23 25.95 40.87
CA GLU A 15 3.68 25.99 39.49
C GLU A 15 4.39 24.68 39.19
N GLY A 16 3.59 23.74 38.67
CA GLY A 16 4.01 22.36 38.43
C GLY A 16 5.04 22.18 37.29
N PRO A 17 5.35 20.91 36.95
CA PRO A 17 6.36 20.51 35.95
C PRO A 17 6.18 21.10 34.54
N ARG A 18 5.01 21.71 34.25
CA ARG A 18 4.78 22.49 33.03
C ARG A 18 5.71 23.70 32.90
N ARG A 19 6.05 24.40 33.99
CA ARG A 19 6.95 25.57 33.93
C ARG A 19 8.38 25.14 33.62
N PHE A 20 8.83 24.05 34.23
CA PHE A 20 10.18 23.52 33.98
C PHE A 20 10.37 23.08 32.52
N LEU A 21 9.39 22.40 31.93
CA LEU A 21 9.47 21.96 30.53
C LEU A 21 9.29 23.13 29.54
N GLN A 22 8.42 24.09 29.85
CA GLN A 22 8.25 25.30 29.05
C GLN A 22 9.49 26.20 29.09
N ASP A 23 10.13 26.35 30.26
CA ASP A 23 11.38 27.09 30.42
C ASP A 23 12.55 26.38 29.74
N THR A 24 12.55 25.03 29.72
CA THR A 24 13.57 24.25 28.99
C THR A 24 13.41 24.39 27.47
N ALA A 25 12.16 24.38 26.97
CA ALA A 25 11.88 24.60 25.55
C ALA A 25 12.19 26.04 25.11
N LEU A 26 11.88 27.03 25.95
CA LEU A 26 12.23 28.44 25.71
C LEU A 26 13.75 28.65 25.75
N ARG A 27 14.47 28.03 26.70
CA ARG A 27 15.95 28.08 26.74
C ARG A 27 16.59 27.46 25.52
N LEU A 28 16.11 26.30 25.06
CA LEU A 28 16.61 25.68 23.83
C LEU A 28 16.35 26.55 22.58
N GLY A 29 15.23 27.27 22.54
CA GLY A 29 14.94 28.25 21.50
C GLY A 29 15.79 29.53 21.58
N GLU A 30 16.14 29.98 22.79
CA GLU A 30 17.02 31.15 23.01
C GLU A 30 18.49 30.83 22.76
N ASP A 31 18.97 29.65 23.16
CA ASP A 31 20.34 29.21 22.92
C ASP A 31 20.60 29.01 21.42
N ALA A 32 19.60 28.56 20.66
CA ALA A 32 19.66 28.51 19.18
C ALA A 32 19.72 29.90 18.52
N ARG A 33 19.37 30.98 19.24
CA ARG A 33 19.41 32.36 18.76
C ARG A 33 20.63 33.16 19.21
N ARG A 34 21.39 32.70 20.23
CA ARG A 34 22.52 33.45 20.80
C ARG A 34 23.87 33.20 20.11
N GLU A 35 24.00 32.25 19.19
CA GLU A 35 25.23 32.06 18.41
C GLU A 35 25.25 32.88 17.11
N PHE A 36 25.07 34.20 17.20
CA PHE A 36 25.57 35.13 16.18
C PHE A 36 25.61 36.57 16.75
N ASP A 37 26.45 36.78 17.76
CA ASP A 37 27.00 38.12 17.96
C ASP A 37 28.52 37.99 18.04
N GLY A 38 29.17 38.46 16.98
CA GLY A 38 30.59 38.32 16.76
C GLY A 38 31.37 39.23 17.69
N SER A 39 32.26 38.66 18.50
CA SER A 39 33.39 39.41 19.05
C SER A 39 34.58 38.49 19.36
N CYS A 40 35.59 38.63 18.49
CA CYS A 40 37.02 38.65 18.81
C CYS A 40 37.59 37.55 19.75
N MET A 41 38.20 36.52 19.15
CA MET A 41 39.49 36.00 19.63
C MET A 41 40.34 35.51 18.45
N SER A 42 41.33 36.32 18.12
CA SER A 42 42.44 36.02 17.21
C SER A 42 43.36 34.94 17.77
N THR A 43 43.66 33.91 16.97
CA THR A 43 44.80 33.00 17.18
C THR A 43 45.61 32.86 15.88
N PRO A 44 46.92 32.61 15.98
CA PRO A 44 47.86 32.95 14.92
C PRO A 44 48.04 31.83 13.88
N SER A 45 48.17 32.31 12.65
CA SER A 45 48.75 31.72 11.44
C SER A 45 49.68 30.52 11.65
N THR A 46 49.31 29.38 11.06
CA THR A 46 50.27 28.37 10.58
C THR A 46 49.95 28.08 9.12
N ALA A 47 50.86 28.49 8.24
CA ALA A 47 50.73 28.40 6.80
C ALA A 47 51.02 26.98 6.28
N LEU A 48 50.13 26.44 5.44
CA LEU A 48 50.36 25.31 4.52
C LEU A 48 49.55 25.58 3.23
N PRO A 49 49.91 24.99 2.08
CA PRO A 49 49.75 25.61 0.78
C PRO A 49 48.37 25.38 0.15
N LYS A 50 47.93 26.43 -0.55
CA LYS A 50 46.77 26.50 -1.44
C LYS A 50 46.70 25.32 -2.42
N SER A 51 45.69 24.47 -2.27
CA SER A 51 45.05 23.84 -3.41
C SER A 51 43.76 24.59 -3.70
N ARG A 52 43.69 25.17 -4.91
CA ARG A 52 42.60 26.02 -5.38
C ARG A 52 41.52 25.09 -5.95
N GLY A 53 40.68 24.55 -5.06
CA GLY A 53 39.50 23.78 -5.42
C GLY A 53 38.31 24.71 -5.74
N PRO A 54 37.49 24.40 -6.76
CA PRO A 54 36.36 25.23 -7.14
C PRO A 54 35.18 25.05 -6.17
N SER A 55 34.42 26.14 -6.00
CA SER A 55 33.06 26.20 -5.45
C SER A 55 32.86 26.15 -3.92
N THR A 56 33.41 27.14 -3.21
CA THR A 56 33.02 27.44 -1.81
C THR A 56 31.61 28.03 -1.68
N MET A 57 30.97 28.41 -2.79
CA MET A 57 29.62 28.98 -2.76
C MET A 57 28.56 27.87 -2.69
N GLN A 58 28.72 26.82 -3.50
CA GLN A 58 27.78 25.71 -3.54
C GLN A 58 27.79 24.89 -2.24
N GLN A 59 28.96 24.73 -1.62
CA GLN A 59 29.07 24.08 -0.31
C GLN A 59 28.34 24.85 0.80
N ARG A 60 28.26 26.18 0.73
CA ARG A 60 27.50 26.99 1.69
C ARG A 60 26.00 26.90 1.50
N ASP A 61 25.55 26.73 0.26
CA ASP A 61 24.13 26.59 -0.05
C ASP A 61 23.63 25.18 0.30
N ASP A 62 24.45 24.15 0.07
CA ASP A 62 24.18 22.77 0.50
C ASP A 62 24.14 22.66 2.04
N GLU A 63 25.04 23.35 2.75
CA GLU A 63 25.05 23.40 4.21
C GLU A 63 23.79 24.09 4.76
N LYS A 64 23.35 25.19 4.14
CA LYS A 64 22.08 25.85 4.50
C LYS A 64 20.87 24.97 4.22
N LEU A 65 20.86 24.25 3.10
CA LEU A 65 19.77 23.34 2.74
C LEU A 65 19.67 22.20 3.76
N MET A 66 20.80 21.57 4.09
CA MET A 66 20.87 20.51 5.11
C MET A 66 20.42 21.01 6.48
N ARG A 67 20.84 22.21 6.88
CA ARG A 67 20.44 22.82 8.16
C ARG A 67 18.94 23.13 8.20
N ASN A 68 18.39 23.64 7.11
CA ASN A 68 16.95 23.91 7.01
C ASN A 68 16.12 22.62 7.00
N SER A 69 16.59 21.57 6.31
CA SER A 69 15.97 20.25 6.32
C SER A 69 15.94 19.65 7.71
N PHE A 70 17.07 19.72 8.44
CA PHE A 70 17.16 19.23 9.81
C PHE A 70 16.25 20.01 10.77
N LEU A 71 16.17 21.34 10.64
CA LEU A 71 15.28 22.16 11.46
C LEU A 71 13.79 21.90 11.17
N ALA A 72 13.44 21.64 9.91
CA ALA A 72 12.07 21.25 9.54
C ALA A 72 11.70 19.90 10.16
N GLU A 73 12.56 18.90 10.03
CA GLU A 73 12.35 17.57 10.61
C GLU A 73 12.28 17.60 12.15
N ALA A 74 13.15 18.39 12.80
CA ALA A 74 13.09 18.59 14.24
C ALA A 74 11.79 19.27 14.68
N SER A 75 11.31 20.25 13.92
CA SER A 75 10.02 20.93 14.16
C SER A 75 8.84 19.97 14.01
N ASP A 76 8.85 19.11 12.99
CA ASP A 76 7.83 18.09 12.78
C ASP A 76 7.84 17.05 13.90
N CYS A 77 9.03 16.61 14.35
CA CYS A 77 9.17 15.71 15.50
C CYS A 77 8.60 16.31 16.79
N ILE A 78 8.86 17.61 17.05
CA ILE A 78 8.29 18.33 18.20
C ILE A 78 6.76 18.42 18.08
N ARG A 79 6.22 18.72 16.89
CA ARG A 79 4.76 18.77 16.65
C ARG A 79 4.11 17.39 16.83
N SER A 80 4.75 16.32 16.36
CA SER A 80 4.28 14.96 16.60
C SER A 80 4.32 14.58 18.08
N LEU A 81 5.38 14.94 18.82
CA LEU A 81 5.45 14.72 20.26
C LEU A 81 4.40 15.52 21.02
N GLN A 82 4.15 16.78 20.66
CA GLN A 82 3.08 17.59 21.22
C GLN A 82 1.70 16.99 20.93
N SER A 83 1.45 16.55 19.69
CA SER A 83 0.21 15.86 19.33
C SER A 83 0.03 14.55 20.11
N VAL A 84 1.10 13.79 20.34
CA VAL A 84 1.06 12.58 21.17
C VAL A 84 0.75 12.94 22.62
N PHE A 85 1.36 13.98 23.18
CA PHE A 85 1.07 14.45 24.55
C PHE A 85 -0.35 14.99 24.72
N ASP A 86 -0.87 15.72 23.73
CA ASP A 86 -2.22 16.24 23.72
C ASP A 86 -3.24 15.10 23.55
N SER A 87 -2.96 14.13 22.67
CA SER A 87 -3.77 12.92 22.47
C SER A 87 -3.74 11.96 23.66
N ALA A 88 -2.60 11.87 24.36
CA ALA A 88 -2.44 11.12 25.60
C ALA A 88 -3.15 11.78 26.79
N ASN A 89 -3.85 12.90 26.54
CA ASN A 89 -4.81 13.48 27.46
C ASN A 89 -4.14 13.79 28.82
N ALA A 90 -2.91 14.31 28.80
CA ALA A 90 -2.06 14.49 29.97
C ALA A 90 -2.73 15.29 31.12
N SER A 91 -3.71 16.13 30.80
CA SER A 91 -4.59 16.81 31.78
C SER A 91 -5.45 15.83 32.58
N THR A 92 -6.01 14.79 31.95
CA THR A 92 -6.75 13.73 32.65
C THR A 92 -5.84 12.85 33.49
N PHE A 93 -4.58 12.64 33.09
CA PHE A 93 -3.61 11.95 33.95
C PHE A 93 -3.32 12.73 35.22
N VAL A 94 -3.08 14.05 35.11
CA VAL A 94 -2.86 14.92 36.28
C VAL A 94 -4.09 14.93 37.19
N SER A 95 -5.30 15.04 36.63
CA SER A 95 -6.54 14.98 37.42
C SER A 95 -6.72 13.63 38.12
N ARG A 96 -6.48 12.50 37.42
CA ARG A 96 -6.57 11.15 38.00
C ARG A 96 -5.51 10.94 39.09
N PHE A 97 -4.32 11.50 38.91
CA PHE A 97 -3.25 11.43 39.91
C PHE A 97 -3.59 12.25 41.16
N GLU A 98 -4.17 13.44 41.02
CA GLU A 98 -4.66 14.21 42.16
C GLU A 98 -5.77 13.48 42.92
N ASP A 99 -6.70 12.84 42.21
CA ASP A 99 -7.78 12.07 42.84
C ASP A 99 -7.26 10.83 43.55
N TRP A 100 -6.31 10.11 42.94
CA TRP A 100 -5.62 9.01 43.60
C TRP A 100 -4.90 9.47 44.87
N ARG A 101 -4.19 10.62 44.82
CA ARG A 101 -3.53 11.21 45.98
C ARG A 101 -4.50 11.60 47.09
N LYS A 102 -5.71 12.09 46.77
CA LYS A 102 -6.76 12.37 47.77
C LYS A 102 -7.27 11.09 48.43
N ILE A 103 -7.43 10.01 47.66
CA ILE A 103 -7.85 8.70 48.18
C ILE A 103 -6.77 8.14 49.12
N ASP A 104 -5.50 8.20 48.70
CA ASP A 104 -4.35 7.74 49.50
C ASP A 104 -4.20 8.51 50.83
N LEU A 105 -4.36 9.84 50.79
CA LEU A 105 -4.36 10.66 52.00
C LEU A 105 -5.51 10.32 52.96
N ARG A 106 -6.71 10.04 52.44
CA ARG A 106 -7.84 9.57 53.27
C ARG A 106 -7.57 8.20 53.89
N ALA A 107 -7.07 7.25 53.10
CA ALA A 107 -6.74 5.91 53.59
C ALA A 107 -5.66 5.97 54.68
N THR A 108 -4.65 6.83 54.50
CA THR A 108 -3.59 7.05 55.49
C THR A 108 -4.15 7.68 56.78
N ALA A 109 -5.06 8.65 56.67
CA ALA A 109 -5.71 9.25 57.84
C ALA A 109 -6.55 8.23 58.62
N GLN A 110 -7.29 7.37 57.92
CA GLN A 110 -8.05 6.27 58.54
C GLN A 110 -7.12 5.29 59.25
N LEU A 111 -6.01 4.88 58.61
CA LEU A 111 -5.02 3.99 59.22
C LEU A 111 -4.44 4.59 60.52
N GLN A 112 -4.14 5.89 60.53
CA GLN A 112 -3.68 6.58 61.73
C GLN A 112 -4.72 6.56 62.85
N GLU A 113 -6.00 6.68 62.51
CA GLU A 113 -7.11 6.52 63.47
C GLU A 113 -7.18 5.09 64.02
N HIS A 114 -7.01 4.06 63.18
CA HIS A 114 -6.91 2.66 63.64
C HIS A 114 -5.77 2.45 64.65
N VAL A 115 -4.59 2.99 64.35
CA VAL A 115 -3.43 2.89 65.24
C VAL A 115 -3.71 3.57 66.59
N LYS A 116 -4.37 4.73 66.59
CA LYS A 116 -4.77 5.42 67.82
C LYS A 116 -5.78 4.60 68.64
N CYS A 117 -6.81 4.04 68.01
CA CYS A 117 -7.78 3.18 68.71
C CYS A 117 -7.13 1.94 69.32
N LEU A 118 -6.19 1.31 68.61
CA LEU A 118 -5.42 0.18 69.13
C LEU A 118 -4.51 0.58 70.30
N GLN A 119 -3.91 1.77 70.25
CA GLN A 119 -3.13 2.32 71.37
C GLN A 119 -4.02 2.54 72.61
N VAL A 120 -5.19 3.15 72.44
CA VAL A 120 -6.16 3.35 73.54
C VAL A 120 -6.60 2.02 74.14
N LEU A 121 -6.89 1.00 73.31
CA LEU A 121 -7.21 -0.34 73.81
C LEU A 121 -6.03 -0.94 74.60
N ASN A 122 -4.81 -0.83 74.07
CA ASN A 122 -3.63 -1.37 74.71
C ASN A 122 -3.36 -0.69 76.06
N GLU A 123 -3.53 0.63 76.14
CA GLU A 123 -3.45 1.40 77.39
C GLU A 123 -4.54 0.99 78.39
N SER A 124 -5.77 0.81 77.92
CA SER A 124 -6.89 0.32 78.74
C SER A 124 -6.62 -1.10 79.28
N MET A 125 -6.13 -2.00 78.43
CA MET A 125 -5.77 -3.38 78.82
C MET A 125 -4.59 -3.40 79.79
N ALA A 126 -3.57 -2.57 79.57
CA ALA A 126 -2.45 -2.41 80.50
C ALA A 126 -2.92 -1.84 81.86
N GLY A 127 -3.84 -0.87 81.84
CA GLY A 127 -4.48 -0.33 83.04
C GLY A 127 -5.29 -1.37 83.80
N PHE A 128 -6.08 -2.17 83.07
CA PHE A 128 -6.82 -3.31 83.62
C PHE A 128 -5.88 -4.31 84.30
N LEU A 129 -4.82 -4.75 83.61
CA LEU A 129 -3.85 -5.70 84.16
C LEU A 129 -3.14 -5.17 85.42
N ARG A 130 -2.87 -3.86 85.50
CA ARG A 130 -2.30 -3.23 86.71
C ARG A 130 -3.29 -3.22 87.88
N LYS A 131 -4.57 -2.92 87.63
CA LYS A 131 -5.62 -2.87 88.66
C LYS A 131 -6.09 -4.25 89.12
N SER A 132 -5.94 -5.26 88.26
CA SER A 132 -6.24 -6.67 88.57
C SER A 132 -5.35 -7.26 89.67
N ALA A 133 -4.28 -6.57 90.05
CA ALA A 133 -3.37 -6.97 91.12
C ALA A 133 -3.76 -6.42 92.52
N VAL A 134 -4.85 -5.65 92.62
CA VAL A 134 -5.34 -5.05 93.87
C VAL A 134 -6.57 -5.82 94.36
N ASP A 135 -6.66 -6.12 95.66
CA ASP A 135 -7.73 -6.93 96.29
C ASP A 135 -9.15 -6.30 96.24
N ASP A 136 -9.34 -5.20 95.51
CA ASP A 136 -10.59 -4.44 95.48
C ASP A 136 -11.47 -4.86 94.28
N PHE A 137 -12.39 -5.78 94.55
CA PHE A 137 -13.26 -6.43 93.54
C PHE A 137 -14.14 -5.42 92.78
N GLN A 138 -14.50 -4.27 93.38
CA GLN A 138 -15.29 -3.24 92.71
C GLN A 138 -14.51 -2.53 91.59
N GLU A 139 -13.23 -2.21 91.80
CA GLU A 139 -12.38 -1.58 90.78
C GLU A 139 -12.11 -2.53 89.61
N PHE A 140 -11.97 -3.82 89.90
CA PHE A 140 -11.82 -4.86 88.89
C PHE A 140 -13.07 -4.96 87.99
N HIS A 141 -14.27 -4.99 88.58
CA HIS A 141 -15.51 -5.03 87.82
C HIS A 141 -15.69 -3.80 86.93
N GLY A 142 -15.40 -2.59 87.45
CA GLY A 142 -15.43 -1.36 86.65
C GLY A 142 -14.46 -1.39 85.46
N SER A 143 -13.26 -1.96 85.67
CA SER A 143 -12.24 -2.09 84.62
C SER A 143 -12.61 -3.16 83.57
N MET A 144 -13.24 -4.28 83.96
CA MET A 144 -13.82 -5.27 83.05
C MET A 144 -14.93 -4.68 82.17
N VAL A 145 -15.83 -3.88 82.76
CA VAL A 145 -16.91 -3.21 82.01
C VAL A 145 -16.32 -2.24 80.99
N SER A 146 -15.32 -1.43 81.38
CA SER A 146 -14.63 -0.52 80.46
C SER A 146 -13.91 -1.25 79.33
N LEU A 147 -13.19 -2.34 79.62
CA LEU A 147 -12.55 -3.16 78.59
C LEU A 147 -13.58 -3.79 77.65
N SER A 148 -14.67 -4.34 78.18
CA SER A 148 -15.75 -4.91 77.37
C SER A 148 -16.39 -3.89 76.44
N GLN A 149 -16.52 -2.64 76.90
CA GLN A 149 -17.04 -1.53 76.12
C GLN A 149 -16.07 -1.15 75.00
N SER A 150 -14.77 -1.02 75.29
CA SER A 150 -13.74 -0.76 74.27
C SER A 150 -13.64 -1.88 73.22
N VAL A 151 -13.85 -3.14 73.61
CA VAL A 151 -13.90 -4.28 72.65
C VAL A 151 -15.12 -4.18 71.73
N ARG A 152 -16.30 -3.80 72.25
CA ARG A 152 -17.50 -3.60 71.42
C ARG A 152 -17.31 -2.43 70.45
N GLU A 153 -16.79 -1.29 70.92
CA GLU A 153 -16.49 -0.13 70.08
C GLU A 153 -15.50 -0.49 68.96
N MET A 154 -14.49 -1.30 69.25
CA MET A 154 -13.56 -1.81 68.23
C MET A 154 -14.23 -2.74 67.22
N GLN A 155 -15.18 -3.59 67.65
CA GLN A 155 -15.94 -4.46 66.75
C GLN A 155 -16.87 -3.66 65.83
N ASP A 156 -17.59 -2.68 66.37
CA ASP A 156 -18.47 -1.82 65.59
C ASP A 156 -17.69 -0.95 64.62
N PHE A 157 -16.55 -0.41 65.05
CA PHE A 157 -15.63 0.32 64.17
C PHE A 157 -15.05 -0.58 63.06
N ARG A 158 -14.64 -1.81 63.37
CA ARG A 158 -14.18 -2.78 62.35
C ARG A 158 -15.27 -3.06 61.32
N ARG A 159 -16.53 -3.19 61.74
CA ARG A 159 -17.68 -3.39 60.84
C ARG A 159 -17.87 -2.17 59.94
N ALA A 160 -17.88 -0.96 60.49
CA ALA A 160 -17.99 0.28 59.74
C ALA A 160 -16.84 0.50 58.75
N PHE A 161 -15.61 0.13 59.14
CA PHE A 161 -14.45 0.18 58.26
C PHE A 161 -14.57 -0.79 57.10
N ALA A 162 -14.96 -2.04 57.36
CA ALA A 162 -15.19 -3.03 56.31
C ALA A 162 -16.25 -2.56 55.30
N GLU A 163 -17.37 -2.02 55.78
CA GLU A 163 -18.42 -1.45 54.93
C GLU A 163 -17.91 -0.27 54.09
N THR A 164 -17.08 0.61 54.67
CA THR A 164 -16.47 1.73 53.94
C THR A 164 -15.51 1.24 52.85
N VAL A 165 -14.72 0.19 53.12
CA VAL A 165 -13.83 -0.43 52.14
C VAL A 165 -14.63 -1.05 51.00
N ASP A 166 -15.73 -1.74 51.31
CA ASP A 166 -16.62 -2.33 50.30
C ASP A 166 -17.26 -1.25 49.41
N GLN A 167 -17.76 -0.15 50.01
CA GLN A 167 -18.31 0.99 49.26
C GLN A 167 -17.26 1.68 48.36
N ILE A 168 -16.02 1.81 48.84
CA ILE A 168 -14.92 2.35 48.02
C ILE A 168 -14.61 1.40 46.86
N SER A 169 -14.54 0.09 47.12
CA SER A 169 -14.29 -0.94 46.10
C SER A 169 -15.38 -0.95 45.02
N GLU A 170 -16.65 -0.91 45.42
CA GLU A 170 -17.79 -0.84 44.51
C GLU A 170 -17.77 0.46 43.69
N GLY A 171 -17.50 1.61 44.32
CA GLY A 171 -17.41 2.89 43.65
C GLY A 171 -16.21 3.03 42.69
N ILE A 172 -15.10 2.34 42.95
CA ILE A 172 -13.98 2.23 42.01
C ILE A 172 -14.36 1.32 40.83
N SER A 173 -14.94 0.15 41.12
CA SER A 173 -15.36 -0.82 40.10
C SER A 173 -16.39 -0.22 39.14
N ALA A 174 -17.39 0.50 39.66
CA ALA A 174 -18.39 1.20 38.86
C ALA A 174 -17.77 2.29 37.95
N ARG A 175 -16.81 3.07 38.47
CA ARG A 175 -16.10 4.09 37.68
C ARG A 175 -15.22 3.49 36.59
N VAL A 176 -14.51 2.40 36.90
CA VAL A 176 -13.70 1.68 35.90
C VAL A 176 -14.59 1.09 34.81
N LEU A 177 -15.68 0.42 35.17
CA LEU A 177 -16.64 -0.12 34.20
C LEU A 177 -17.28 0.98 33.34
N SER A 178 -17.65 2.11 33.93
CA SER A 178 -18.18 3.26 33.19
C SER A 178 -17.14 3.83 32.22
N SER A 179 -15.88 3.99 32.65
CA SER A 179 -14.79 4.45 31.78
C SER A 179 -14.50 3.47 30.64
N LEU A 180 -14.53 2.17 30.90
CA LEU A 180 -14.31 1.15 29.87
C LEU A 180 -15.46 1.10 28.87
N ARG A 181 -16.71 1.31 29.31
CA ARG A 181 -17.87 1.42 28.41
C ARG A 181 -17.77 2.66 27.52
N ALA A 182 -17.44 3.82 28.09
CA ALA A 182 -17.26 5.04 27.31
C ALA A 182 -16.15 4.89 26.25
N GLU A 183 -15.02 4.27 26.61
CA GLU A 183 -13.94 4.00 25.66
C GLU A 183 -14.35 2.98 24.58
N ALA A 184 -15.13 1.96 24.95
CA ALA A 184 -15.68 1.01 23.98
C ALA A 184 -16.63 1.72 23.01
N ASP A 185 -17.52 2.58 23.49
CA ASP A 185 -18.46 3.34 22.67
C ASP A 185 -17.73 4.30 21.71
N GLU A 186 -16.68 4.99 22.18
CA GLU A 186 -15.82 5.82 21.33
C GLU A 186 -15.11 5.01 20.24
N ARG A 187 -14.58 3.82 20.58
CA ARG A 187 -13.96 2.91 19.60
C ARG A 187 -14.97 2.39 18.58
N PHE A 188 -16.19 2.06 19.01
CA PHE A 188 -17.27 1.64 18.11
C PHE A 188 -17.70 2.77 17.18
N ALA A 189 -17.85 4.00 17.69
CA ALA A 189 -18.17 5.16 16.87
C ALA A 189 -17.07 5.45 15.83
N TRP A 190 -15.80 5.38 16.24
CA TRP A 190 -14.67 5.53 15.34
C TRP A 190 -14.64 4.45 14.25
N LEU A 191 -14.84 3.18 14.62
CA LEU A 191 -14.86 2.07 13.67
C LEU A 191 -16.02 2.20 12.67
N SER A 192 -17.18 2.66 13.14
CA SER A 192 -18.36 2.91 12.30
C SER A 192 -18.08 4.02 11.27
N CYS A 193 -17.46 5.13 11.70
CA CYS A 193 -17.02 6.21 10.80
C CYS A 193 -15.98 5.73 9.77
N GLN A 194 -15.06 4.84 10.15
CA GLN A 194 -14.09 4.26 9.22
C GLN A 194 -14.77 3.35 8.18
N MET A 195 -15.75 2.55 8.59
CA MET A 195 -16.52 1.70 7.68
C MET A 195 -17.34 2.53 6.69
N GLU A 196 -17.94 3.64 7.14
CA GLU A 196 -18.65 4.58 6.26
C GLU A 196 -17.71 5.20 5.21
N LYS A 197 -16.54 5.69 5.62
CA LYS A 197 -15.51 6.20 4.71
C LYS A 197 -15.02 5.15 3.72
N GLN A 198 -14.85 3.90 4.16
CA GLN A 198 -14.51 2.81 3.24
C GLN A 198 -15.64 2.53 2.24
N GLY A 199 -16.91 2.67 2.66
CA GLY A 199 -18.08 2.62 1.79
C GLY A 199 -18.04 3.69 0.70
N GLU A 200 -17.77 4.95 1.06
CA GLU A 200 -17.64 6.07 0.12
C GLU A 200 -16.50 5.84 -0.90
N VAL A 201 -15.34 5.36 -0.43
CA VAL A 201 -14.21 5.02 -1.31
C VAL A 201 -14.60 3.89 -2.27
N HIS A 202 -15.28 2.86 -1.79
CA HIS A 202 -15.73 1.75 -2.62
C HIS A 202 -16.73 2.21 -3.69
N GLU A 203 -17.69 3.07 -3.33
CA GLU A 203 -18.65 3.66 -4.27
C GLU A 203 -17.94 4.51 -5.33
N SER A 204 -16.96 5.34 -4.94
CA SER A 204 -16.14 6.14 -5.86
C SER A 204 -15.34 5.27 -6.84
N ILE A 205 -14.79 4.14 -6.37
CA ILE A 205 -14.12 3.15 -7.23
C ILE A 205 -15.10 2.55 -8.24
N GLN A 206 -16.29 2.13 -7.81
CA GLN A 206 -17.31 1.58 -8.70
C GLN A 206 -17.76 2.59 -9.77
N ILE A 207 -17.96 3.85 -9.39
CA ILE A 207 -18.29 4.94 -10.34
C ILE A 207 -17.15 5.10 -11.35
N THR A 208 -15.90 5.07 -10.90
CA THR A 208 -14.73 5.19 -11.78
C THR A 208 -14.62 4.00 -12.74
N GLN A 209 -14.81 2.78 -12.25
CA GLN A 209 -14.83 1.57 -13.09
C GLN A 209 -15.93 1.64 -14.15
N ARG A 210 -17.14 2.09 -13.77
CA ARG A 210 -18.25 2.28 -14.72
C ARG A 210 -17.92 3.32 -15.80
N LYS A 211 -17.26 4.42 -15.43
CA LYS A 211 -16.78 5.44 -16.39
C LYS A 211 -15.73 4.88 -17.35
N ILE A 212 -14.78 4.08 -16.86
CA ILE A 212 -13.76 3.42 -17.68
C ILE A 212 -14.43 2.45 -18.66
N TRP A 213 -15.37 1.63 -18.18
CA TRP A 213 -16.12 0.69 -19.01
C TRP A 213 -16.87 1.40 -20.14
N ASN A 214 -17.62 2.46 -19.83
CA ASN A 214 -18.33 3.25 -20.84
C ASN A 214 -17.38 3.88 -21.88
N ARG A 215 -16.17 4.26 -21.46
CA ARG A 215 -15.14 4.79 -22.38
C ARG A 215 -14.59 3.69 -23.30
N LEU A 216 -14.33 2.50 -22.76
CA LEU A 216 -13.88 1.34 -23.55
C LEU A 216 -14.96 0.91 -24.56
N GLU A 217 -16.22 0.90 -24.15
CA GLU A 217 -17.36 0.59 -25.03
C GLU A 217 -17.48 1.62 -26.17
N SER A 218 -17.38 2.91 -25.85
CA SER A 218 -17.37 3.99 -26.85
C SER A 218 -16.19 3.85 -27.83
N MET A 219 -14.99 3.57 -27.32
CA MET A 219 -13.80 3.33 -28.14
C MET A 219 -13.93 2.08 -29.03
N GLY A 220 -14.56 1.02 -28.51
CA GLY A 220 -14.91 -0.16 -29.28
C GLY A 220 -15.83 0.17 -30.45
N ALA A 221 -16.88 0.97 -30.19
CA ALA A 221 -17.81 1.42 -31.22
C ALA A 221 -17.15 2.32 -32.28
N THR A 222 -16.21 3.20 -31.89
CA THR A 222 -15.44 4.01 -32.85
C THR A 222 -14.50 3.16 -33.70
N MET A 223 -13.78 2.21 -33.09
CA MET A 223 -12.91 1.29 -33.84
C MET A 223 -13.70 0.42 -34.81
N GLU A 224 -14.90 -0.02 -34.43
CA GLU A 224 -15.76 -0.79 -35.35
C GLU A 224 -16.22 0.06 -36.54
N LYS A 225 -16.54 1.35 -36.32
CA LYS A 225 -16.87 2.29 -37.40
C LYS A 225 -15.67 2.52 -38.32
N GLU A 226 -14.48 2.74 -37.78
CA GLU A 226 -13.26 2.91 -38.55
C GLU A 226 -12.91 1.65 -39.35
N HIS A 227 -13.07 0.46 -38.76
CA HIS A 227 -12.87 -0.80 -39.45
C HIS A 227 -13.85 -0.97 -40.63
N LYS A 228 -15.14 -0.62 -40.44
CA LYS A 228 -16.14 -0.63 -41.52
C LYS A 228 -15.79 0.38 -42.62
N ALA A 229 -15.34 1.57 -42.26
CA ALA A 229 -14.90 2.60 -43.22
C ALA A 229 -13.67 2.14 -44.02
N ALA A 230 -12.67 1.55 -43.34
CA ALA A 230 -11.48 0.99 -43.99
C ALA A 230 -11.82 -0.18 -44.93
N ALA A 231 -12.76 -1.05 -44.54
CA ALA A 231 -13.26 -2.12 -45.41
C ALA A 231 -13.95 -1.57 -46.66
N LEU A 232 -14.77 -0.51 -46.52
CA LEU A 232 -15.41 0.17 -47.65
C LEU A 232 -14.37 0.83 -48.58
N GLN A 233 -13.38 1.52 -48.01
CA GLN A 233 -12.30 2.15 -48.78
C GLN A 233 -11.49 1.08 -49.55
N LYS A 234 -11.20 -0.06 -48.92
CA LYS A 234 -10.54 -1.19 -49.58
C LYS A 234 -11.37 -1.73 -50.76
N GLN A 235 -12.69 -1.81 -50.60
CA GLN A 235 -13.59 -2.21 -51.68
C GLN A 235 -13.58 -1.19 -52.83
N GLN A 236 -13.62 0.10 -52.53
CA GLN A 236 -13.54 1.17 -53.54
C GLN A 236 -12.20 1.14 -54.30
N MET A 237 -11.08 0.93 -53.60
CA MET A 237 -9.77 0.76 -54.23
C MET A 237 -9.72 -0.48 -55.14
N GLY A 238 -10.39 -1.58 -54.75
CA GLY A 238 -10.56 -2.75 -55.59
C GLY A 238 -11.31 -2.44 -56.89
N GLN A 239 -12.43 -1.72 -56.80
CA GLN A 239 -13.20 -1.28 -57.97
C GLN A 239 -12.41 -0.35 -58.88
N LEU A 240 -11.66 0.61 -58.32
CA LEU A 240 -10.77 1.49 -59.10
C LEU A 240 -9.64 0.72 -59.79
N SER A 241 -9.07 -0.29 -59.14
CA SER A 241 -8.07 -1.16 -59.74
C SER A 241 -8.65 -1.97 -60.91
N GLU A 242 -9.89 -2.46 -60.78
CA GLU A 242 -10.59 -3.18 -61.85
C GLU A 242 -10.91 -2.27 -63.03
N THR A 243 -11.37 -1.03 -62.79
CA THR A 243 -11.64 -0.07 -63.86
C THR A 243 -10.35 0.36 -64.56
N GLN A 244 -9.27 0.58 -63.82
CA GLN A 244 -7.94 0.85 -64.40
C GLN A 244 -7.48 -0.30 -65.30
N LEU A 245 -7.67 -1.56 -64.88
CA LEU A 245 -7.34 -2.73 -65.68
C LEU A 245 -8.18 -2.79 -66.97
N ARG A 246 -9.48 -2.49 -66.90
CA ARG A 246 -10.35 -2.40 -68.09
C ARG A 246 -9.90 -1.30 -69.05
N ILE A 247 -9.61 -0.09 -68.53
CA ILE A 247 -9.09 1.00 -69.35
C ILE A 247 -7.79 0.60 -70.03
N GLN A 248 -6.89 -0.09 -69.33
CA GLN A 248 -5.64 -0.59 -69.91
C GLN A 248 -5.88 -1.61 -71.03
N GLN A 249 -6.84 -2.53 -70.84
CA GLN A 249 -7.27 -3.48 -71.88
C GLN A 249 -7.91 -2.78 -73.09
N ASP A 250 -8.74 -1.76 -72.86
CA ASP A 250 -9.37 -0.97 -73.92
C ASP A 250 -8.31 -0.19 -74.72
N CYS A 251 -7.36 0.47 -74.04
CA CYS A 251 -6.24 1.14 -74.70
C CYS A 251 -5.39 0.17 -75.53
N GLN A 252 -5.16 -1.04 -75.03
CA GLN A 252 -4.40 -2.06 -75.76
C GLN A 252 -5.17 -2.55 -76.99
N SER A 253 -6.47 -2.78 -76.86
CA SER A 253 -7.36 -3.12 -77.99
C SER A 253 -7.41 -2.01 -79.04
N LEU A 254 -7.38 -0.75 -78.61
CA LEU A 254 -7.40 0.42 -79.50
C LEU A 254 -6.06 0.58 -80.24
N LEU A 255 -4.93 0.28 -79.58
CA LEU A 255 -3.62 0.19 -80.23
C LEU A 255 -3.55 -0.96 -81.24
N GLU A 256 -4.12 -2.12 -80.92
CA GLU A 256 -4.22 -3.25 -81.87
C GLU A 256 -5.09 -2.89 -83.07
N LEU A 257 -6.23 -2.22 -82.85
CA LEU A 257 -7.10 -1.71 -83.91
C LEU A 257 -6.35 -0.68 -84.77
N GLN A 258 -5.68 0.29 -84.16
CA GLN A 258 -4.88 1.29 -84.86
C GLN A 258 -3.79 0.62 -85.71
N HIS A 259 -3.09 -0.38 -85.15
CA HIS A 259 -2.09 -1.16 -85.88
C HIS A 259 -2.72 -1.92 -87.05
N GLY A 260 -3.89 -2.53 -86.85
CA GLY A 260 -4.67 -3.19 -87.89
C GLY A 260 -5.12 -2.25 -89.00
N VAL A 261 -5.60 -1.04 -88.67
CA VAL A 261 -5.95 0.00 -89.64
C VAL A 261 -4.71 0.48 -90.38
N PHE A 262 -3.57 0.68 -89.71
CA PHE A 262 -2.32 1.04 -90.37
C PHE A 262 -1.82 -0.06 -91.31
N GLN A 263 -1.88 -1.34 -90.91
CA GLN A 263 -1.54 -2.46 -91.79
C GLN A 263 -2.49 -2.54 -92.97
N SER A 264 -3.79 -2.35 -92.75
CA SER A 264 -4.81 -2.34 -93.81
C SER A 264 -4.58 -1.17 -94.77
N PHE A 265 -4.29 0.02 -94.26
CA PHE A 265 -3.97 1.21 -95.05
C PHE A 265 -2.66 1.02 -95.80
N ARG A 266 -1.64 0.43 -95.18
CA ARG A 266 -0.37 0.12 -95.86
C ARG A 266 -0.57 -0.91 -96.97
N SER A 267 -1.32 -1.97 -96.71
CA SER A 267 -1.67 -2.99 -97.71
C SER A 267 -2.52 -2.40 -98.84
N SER A 268 -3.45 -1.50 -98.50
CA SER A 268 -4.28 -0.76 -99.45
C SER A 268 -3.47 0.27 -100.23
N SER A 269 -2.49 0.92 -99.60
CA SER A 269 -1.55 1.85 -100.25
C SER A 269 -0.56 1.12 -101.14
N GLU A 270 -0.14 -0.09 -100.80
CA GLU A 270 0.69 -0.96 -101.65
C GLU A 270 -0.14 -1.48 -102.83
N LYS A 271 -1.40 -1.87 -102.61
CA LYS A 271 -2.37 -2.18 -103.68
C LYS A 271 -2.69 -0.98 -104.57
N GLN A 272 -2.91 0.20 -103.98
CA GLN A 272 -3.06 1.46 -104.70
C GLN A 272 -1.75 1.89 -105.35
N GLY A 273 -0.59 1.48 -104.85
CA GLY A 273 0.70 1.68 -105.52
C GLY A 273 0.79 0.84 -106.79
N ALA A 274 0.36 -0.42 -106.73
CA ALA A 274 0.25 -1.31 -107.88
C ALA A 274 -0.86 -0.88 -108.87
N GLU A 275 -2.01 -0.40 -108.37
CA GLU A 275 -3.03 0.22 -109.21
C GLU A 275 -2.57 1.57 -109.75
N LYS A 276 -1.81 2.37 -108.98
CA LYS A 276 -1.21 3.62 -109.45
C LYS A 276 -0.12 3.37 -110.47
N GLU A 277 0.65 2.29 -110.43
CA GLU A 277 1.54 1.95 -111.56
C GLU A 277 0.73 1.64 -112.83
N ASN A 278 -0.38 0.91 -112.73
CA ASN A 278 -1.31 0.67 -113.85
C ASN A 278 -2.06 1.94 -114.31
N ILE A 279 -2.36 2.85 -113.38
CA ILE A 279 -3.07 4.10 -113.64
C ILE A 279 -2.09 5.18 -114.09
N PHE A 280 -0.83 5.23 -113.66
CA PHE A 280 0.18 6.21 -114.13
C PHE A 280 0.65 5.89 -115.55
N SER A 281 0.55 4.63 -116.01
CA SER A 281 0.62 4.34 -117.45
C SER A 281 -0.61 4.86 -118.23
N SER A 282 -1.76 5.04 -117.58
CA SER A 282 -3.03 5.49 -118.22
C SER A 282 -3.32 6.99 -118.04
N ILE A 283 -2.85 7.62 -116.97
CA ILE A 283 -3.06 9.03 -116.59
C ILE A 283 -1.89 9.90 -117.06
N GLY A 284 -0.73 9.29 -117.38
CA GLY A 284 0.33 9.98 -118.12
C GLY A 284 -0.16 10.58 -119.45
N SER A 285 -1.20 10.01 -120.07
CA SER A 285 -1.86 10.59 -121.25
C SER A 285 -2.98 11.60 -120.92
N GLU A 286 -3.58 11.59 -119.73
CA GLU A 286 -4.74 12.44 -119.39
C GLU A 286 -4.37 13.68 -118.54
N ILE A 287 -3.24 13.70 -117.83
CA ILE A 287 -2.74 14.89 -117.09
C ILE A 287 -2.20 15.97 -118.03
N GLN A 288 -1.89 15.63 -119.29
CA GLN A 288 -1.61 16.64 -120.33
C GLN A 288 -2.87 17.41 -120.75
N ASP A 289 -4.07 16.82 -120.61
CA ASP A 289 -5.34 17.47 -120.94
C ASP A 289 -5.92 18.29 -119.77
N LEU A 290 -5.70 17.88 -118.51
CA LEU A 290 -6.25 18.57 -117.32
C LEU A 290 -5.51 19.85 -116.92
N ARG A 291 -4.24 20.02 -117.33
CA ARG A 291 -3.54 21.32 -117.18
C ARG A 291 -4.10 22.41 -118.10
N GLY A 292 -4.79 22.03 -119.19
CA GLY A 292 -5.57 22.97 -120.00
C GLY A 292 -6.83 23.46 -119.31
N PHE A 293 -7.44 22.63 -118.46
CA PHE A 293 -8.75 22.90 -117.85
C PHE A 293 -8.68 23.82 -116.62
N VAL A 294 -7.62 23.72 -115.79
CA VAL A 294 -7.45 24.55 -114.57
C VAL A 294 -7.05 26.00 -114.90
N ALA A 295 -6.47 26.25 -116.08
CA ALA A 295 -6.27 27.62 -116.58
C ALA A 295 -7.59 28.28 -117.06
N GLN A 296 -8.66 27.48 -117.25
CA GLN A 296 -9.94 27.96 -117.79
C GLN A 296 -11.02 28.14 -116.71
N THR A 297 -10.86 27.57 -115.51
CA THR A 297 -11.89 27.60 -114.43
C THR A 297 -11.61 28.58 -113.28
N LEU A 298 -10.45 29.24 -113.24
CA LEU A 298 -10.19 30.36 -112.31
C LEU A 298 -10.59 31.74 -112.89
N GLY A 299 -11.25 31.77 -114.06
CA GLY A 299 -11.72 32.98 -114.72
C GLY A 299 -13.19 33.37 -114.45
N GLU A 300 -13.97 32.53 -113.76
CA GLU A 300 -15.39 32.82 -113.50
C GLU A 300 -15.76 32.49 -112.05
N VAL A 301 -15.29 33.32 -111.11
CA VAL A 301 -15.88 33.37 -109.76
C VAL A 301 -17.09 34.29 -109.83
N GLY A 302 -18.26 33.70 -110.10
CA GLY A 302 -19.55 34.38 -109.99
C GLY A 302 -19.81 34.84 -108.54
N GLU A 303 -20.34 36.06 -108.41
CA GLU A 303 -20.54 36.86 -107.19
C GLU A 303 -21.55 36.29 -106.14
N GLY A 304 -21.72 34.98 -106.03
CA GLY A 304 -22.74 34.37 -105.16
C GLY A 304 -22.25 33.54 -103.97
N GLY A 305 -21.00 33.08 -103.95
CA GLY A 305 -20.55 32.02 -103.02
C GLY A 305 -19.91 32.50 -101.70
N PHE A 306 -19.27 33.66 -101.68
CA PHE A 306 -18.43 34.12 -100.55
C PHE A 306 -19.25 34.53 -99.31
N SER A 307 -20.49 34.97 -99.53
CA SER A 307 -21.43 35.37 -98.47
C SER A 307 -21.89 34.19 -97.61
N ALA A 308 -22.01 33.00 -98.18
CA ALA A 308 -22.42 31.79 -97.47
C ALA A 308 -21.29 31.25 -96.56
N GLU A 309 -20.04 31.31 -97.01
CA GLU A 309 -18.87 30.88 -96.23
C GLU A 309 -18.60 31.82 -95.05
N LEU A 310 -18.72 33.14 -95.24
CA LEU A 310 -18.62 34.14 -94.17
C LEU A 310 -19.67 33.93 -93.08
N ARG A 311 -20.93 33.66 -93.47
CA ARG A 311 -22.02 33.39 -92.53
C ARG A 311 -21.81 32.08 -91.76
N GLY A 312 -21.25 31.06 -92.40
CA GLY A 312 -20.85 29.82 -91.73
C GLY A 312 -19.71 30.00 -90.73
N LEU A 313 -18.81 30.95 -90.98
CA LEU A 313 -17.70 31.29 -90.08
C LEU A 313 -18.19 32.07 -88.85
N GLU A 314 -19.10 33.04 -89.04
CA GLU A 314 -19.78 33.75 -87.94
C GLU A 314 -20.54 32.78 -87.02
N GLN A 315 -21.31 31.85 -87.59
CA GLN A 315 -22.05 30.85 -86.80
C GLN A 315 -21.12 29.92 -85.99
N ARG A 316 -19.95 29.56 -86.56
CA ARG A 316 -18.92 28.79 -85.84
C ARG A 316 -18.27 29.59 -84.72
N LEU A 317 -18.13 30.91 -84.89
CA LEU A 317 -17.59 31.81 -83.88
C LEU A 317 -18.57 31.99 -82.72
N GLU A 318 -19.86 32.19 -83.01
CA GLU A 318 -20.92 32.26 -81.99
C GLU A 318 -21.07 30.96 -81.20
N THR A 319 -21.03 29.80 -81.88
CA THR A 319 -21.07 28.49 -81.20
C THR A 319 -19.84 28.28 -80.33
N TRP A 320 -18.65 28.63 -80.83
CA TRP A 320 -17.42 28.57 -80.03
C TRP A 320 -17.45 29.52 -78.82
N GLU A 321 -17.95 30.74 -78.97
CA GLU A 321 -18.11 31.68 -77.85
C GLU A 321 -19.11 31.16 -76.81
N ALA A 322 -20.24 30.60 -77.23
CA ALA A 322 -21.23 30.00 -76.34
C ALA A 322 -20.68 28.78 -75.59
N GLU A 323 -19.96 27.90 -76.28
CA GLU A 323 -19.30 26.73 -75.67
C GLU A 323 -18.18 27.16 -74.70
N SER A 324 -17.40 28.17 -75.06
CA SER A 324 -16.34 28.73 -74.21
C SER A 324 -16.90 29.36 -72.93
N LEU A 325 -17.94 30.18 -73.05
CA LEU A 325 -18.62 30.78 -71.89
C LEU A 325 -19.25 29.72 -70.98
N LYS A 326 -19.83 28.66 -71.57
CA LYS A 326 -20.35 27.51 -70.82
C LYS A 326 -19.24 26.79 -70.07
N SER A 327 -18.11 26.51 -70.70
CA SER A 327 -16.96 25.87 -70.06
C SER A 327 -16.40 26.72 -68.91
N VAL A 328 -16.29 28.05 -69.10
CA VAL A 328 -15.86 28.96 -68.03
C VAL A 328 -16.84 28.98 -66.86
N ALA A 329 -18.15 28.91 -67.11
CA ALA A 329 -19.15 28.80 -66.06
C ALA A 329 -19.03 27.47 -65.28
N GLU A 330 -18.85 26.35 -65.98
CA GLU A 330 -18.64 25.03 -65.37
C GLU A 330 -17.38 24.99 -64.49
N LEU A 331 -16.27 25.59 -64.95
CA LEU A 331 -15.03 25.68 -64.18
C LEU A 331 -15.17 26.56 -62.93
N ARG A 332 -15.97 27.64 -62.99
CA ARG A 332 -16.27 28.47 -61.81
C ARG A 332 -17.11 27.71 -60.78
N ASP A 333 -18.09 26.94 -61.25
CA ASP A 333 -18.89 26.09 -60.37
C ASP A 333 -18.05 24.98 -59.74
N GLU A 334 -17.09 24.42 -60.48
CA GLU A 334 -16.16 23.43 -59.94
C GLU A 334 -15.20 24.05 -58.92
N LEU A 335 -14.64 25.24 -59.22
CA LEU A 335 -13.79 25.96 -58.29
C LEU A 335 -14.52 26.24 -56.96
N THR A 336 -15.73 26.79 -57.02
CA THR A 336 -16.52 27.08 -55.80
C THR A 336 -16.87 25.81 -55.01
N ARG A 337 -17.15 24.68 -55.67
CA ARG A 337 -17.32 23.38 -55.00
C ARG A 337 -16.03 22.92 -54.31
N THR A 338 -14.88 23.06 -54.96
CA THR A 338 -13.60 22.66 -54.37
C THR A 338 -13.19 23.56 -53.20
N GLU A 339 -13.44 24.87 -53.29
CA GLU A 339 -13.22 25.81 -52.19
C GLU A 339 -14.08 25.46 -50.97
N LEU A 340 -15.38 25.19 -51.17
CA LEU A 340 -16.28 24.79 -50.10
C LEU A 340 -15.81 23.47 -49.45
N ALA A 341 -15.42 22.49 -50.27
CA ALA A 341 -14.87 21.23 -49.78
C ALA A 341 -13.56 21.42 -48.99
N CYS A 342 -12.70 22.36 -49.37
CA CYS A 342 -11.50 22.70 -48.60
C CYS A 342 -11.87 23.30 -47.24
N THR A 343 -12.82 24.23 -47.19
CA THR A 343 -13.25 24.85 -45.91
C THR A 343 -13.88 23.84 -44.95
N ASP A 344 -14.62 22.85 -45.47
CA ASP A 344 -15.19 21.79 -44.63
C ASP A 344 -14.12 20.81 -44.14
N ARG A 345 -13.10 20.49 -44.94
CA ARG A 345 -11.94 19.71 -44.48
C ARG A 345 -11.15 20.47 -43.41
N ASP A 346 -10.96 21.78 -43.55
CA ASP A 346 -10.28 22.58 -42.53
C ASP A 346 -11.05 22.59 -41.20
N ARG A 347 -12.38 22.65 -41.25
CA ARG A 347 -13.22 22.48 -40.04
C ARG A 347 -13.04 21.11 -39.40
N GLN A 348 -13.03 20.04 -40.20
CA GLN A 348 -12.81 18.68 -39.69
C GLN A 348 -11.41 18.53 -39.05
N VAL A 349 -10.37 19.11 -39.66
CA VAL A 349 -9.02 19.11 -39.10
C VAL A 349 -8.97 19.84 -37.77
N GLN A 350 -9.62 21.01 -37.65
CA GLN A 350 -9.70 21.75 -36.38
C GLN A 350 -10.45 20.98 -35.30
N GLU A 351 -11.53 20.29 -35.65
CA GLU A 351 -12.27 19.44 -34.71
C GLU A 351 -11.43 18.26 -34.23
N LEU A 352 -10.73 17.58 -35.14
CA LEU A 352 -9.82 16.49 -34.80
C LEU A 352 -8.65 16.97 -33.92
N GLN A 353 -8.11 18.16 -34.17
CA GLN A 353 -7.08 18.76 -33.31
C GLN A 353 -7.59 19.02 -31.89
N ARG A 354 -8.82 19.52 -31.75
CA ARG A 354 -9.44 19.71 -30.42
C ARG A 354 -9.67 18.40 -29.69
N LEU A 355 -10.15 17.37 -30.40
CA LEU A 355 -10.32 16.04 -29.83
C LEU A 355 -8.98 15.42 -29.42
N HIS A 356 -7.92 15.62 -30.21
CA HIS A 356 -6.58 15.14 -29.89
C HIS A 356 -6.03 15.80 -28.63
N GLU A 357 -6.20 17.12 -28.49
CA GLU A 357 -5.76 17.86 -27.29
C GLU A 357 -6.53 17.43 -26.03
N ASP A 358 -7.86 17.24 -26.12
CA ASP A 358 -8.65 16.70 -25.01
C ASP A 358 -8.23 15.27 -24.65
N GLN A 359 -7.94 14.41 -25.64
CA GLN A 359 -7.40 13.07 -25.38
C GLN A 359 -6.04 13.11 -24.70
N LYS A 360 -5.16 14.02 -25.10
CA LYS A 360 -3.83 14.22 -24.51
C LYS A 360 -3.95 14.66 -23.05
N GLN A 361 -4.77 15.66 -22.75
CA GLN A 361 -5.02 16.12 -21.37
C GLN A 361 -5.60 15.00 -20.50
N ARG A 362 -6.49 14.17 -21.05
CA ARG A 362 -7.02 12.99 -20.34
C ARG A 362 -5.97 11.92 -20.11
N ALA A 363 -5.02 11.73 -21.03
CA ALA A 363 -3.92 10.80 -20.87
C ALA A 363 -2.98 11.26 -19.75
N GLU A 364 -2.56 12.53 -19.77
CA GLU A 364 -1.74 13.15 -18.71
C GLU A 364 -2.43 13.07 -17.34
N ALA A 365 -3.74 13.30 -17.27
CA ALA A 365 -4.49 13.16 -16.02
C ALA A 365 -4.53 11.73 -15.47
N VAL A 366 -4.56 10.72 -16.35
CA VAL A 366 -4.51 9.30 -15.93
C VAL A 366 -3.10 8.93 -15.48
N GLU A 367 -2.07 9.40 -16.19
CA GLU A 367 -0.66 9.19 -15.82
C GLU A 367 -0.36 9.77 -14.43
N ASN A 368 -0.75 11.00 -14.16
CA ASN A 368 -0.63 11.62 -12.83
C ASN A 368 -1.33 10.82 -11.72
N ARG A 369 -2.52 10.27 -12.01
CA ARG A 369 -3.23 9.41 -11.04
C ARG A 369 -2.46 8.11 -10.79
N LEU A 370 -1.90 7.51 -11.83
CA LEU A 370 -1.12 6.28 -11.73
C LEU A 370 0.12 6.51 -10.85
N GLU A 371 0.85 7.61 -11.07
CA GLU A 371 1.98 8.03 -10.23
C GLU A 371 1.58 8.22 -8.76
N THR A 372 0.45 8.89 -8.48
CA THR A 372 -0.02 9.06 -7.09
C THR A 372 -0.36 7.72 -6.44
N THR A 373 -1.04 6.82 -7.14
CA THR A 373 -1.40 5.50 -6.59
C THR A 373 -0.19 4.62 -6.36
N GLN A 374 0.85 4.76 -7.18
CA GLN A 374 2.11 4.05 -7.01
C GLN A 374 2.86 4.58 -5.78
N ALA A 375 2.92 5.90 -5.58
CA ALA A 375 3.50 6.50 -4.39
C ALA A 375 2.77 6.08 -3.10
N ASP A 376 1.44 6.02 -3.13
CA ASP A 376 0.62 5.55 -2.00
C ASP A 376 0.89 4.07 -1.68
N LEU A 377 1.00 3.22 -2.70
CA LEU A 377 1.33 1.80 -2.53
C LEU A 377 2.72 1.63 -1.90
N ASP A 378 3.72 2.38 -2.37
CA ASP A 378 5.07 2.34 -1.81
C ASP A 378 5.09 2.81 -0.35
N ALA A 379 4.34 3.86 -0.01
CA ALA A 379 4.19 4.33 1.36
C ALA A 379 3.53 3.29 2.28
N GLN A 380 2.48 2.60 1.81
CA GLN A 380 1.83 1.52 2.56
C GLN A 380 2.75 0.31 2.76
N LEU A 381 3.52 -0.06 1.74
CA LEU A 381 4.51 -1.14 1.86
C LEU A 381 5.62 -0.78 2.85
N ALA A 382 6.07 0.46 2.89
CA ALA A 382 7.02 0.93 3.90
C ALA A 382 6.43 0.85 5.31
N ALA A 383 5.21 1.36 5.52
CA ALA A 383 4.51 1.31 6.80
C ALA A 383 4.30 -0.14 7.29
N LEU A 384 3.93 -1.06 6.39
CA LEU A 384 3.77 -2.48 6.71
C LEU A 384 5.11 -3.12 7.12
N ARG A 385 6.21 -2.80 6.42
CA ARG A 385 7.55 -3.28 6.80
C ARG A 385 7.97 -2.79 8.17
N ASP A 386 7.68 -1.53 8.50
CA ASP A 386 8.03 -0.97 9.81
C ASP A 386 7.14 -1.53 10.93
N ALA A 387 5.84 -1.70 10.68
CA ALA A 387 4.93 -2.40 11.60
C ALA A 387 5.37 -3.85 11.83
N HIS A 388 5.80 -4.55 10.78
CA HIS A 388 6.32 -5.92 10.87
C HIS A 388 7.62 -5.96 11.68
N ARG A 389 8.54 -5.00 11.49
CA ARG A 389 9.76 -4.87 12.31
C ARG A 389 9.44 -4.61 13.79
N ALA A 390 8.53 -3.68 14.08
CA ALA A 390 8.10 -3.37 15.44
C ALA A 390 7.45 -4.59 16.11
N SER A 391 6.59 -5.31 15.36
CA SER A 391 5.98 -6.56 15.79
C SER A 391 7.05 -7.61 16.10
N MET A 392 8.02 -7.84 15.21
CA MET A 392 9.11 -8.80 15.46
C MET A 392 9.93 -8.48 16.72
N VAL A 393 10.22 -7.20 16.99
CA VAL A 393 10.93 -6.81 18.22
C VAL A 393 10.11 -7.15 19.47
N ASN A 394 8.81 -6.87 19.44
CA ASN A 394 7.89 -7.24 20.51
C ASN A 394 7.79 -8.77 20.65
N SER A 395 7.74 -9.50 19.54
CA SER A 395 7.74 -10.96 19.52
C SER A 395 9.02 -11.53 20.13
N LEU A 396 10.20 -10.98 19.83
CA LEU A 396 11.46 -11.45 20.43
C LEU A 396 11.59 -11.14 21.93
N LYS A 397 10.91 -10.09 22.42
CA LYS A 397 10.80 -9.83 23.86
C LYS A 397 9.86 -10.85 24.51
N ARG A 398 8.66 -11.03 23.94
CA ARG A 398 7.69 -12.02 24.42
C ARG A 398 8.24 -13.44 24.40
N LEU A 399 8.99 -13.80 23.37
CA LEU A 399 9.66 -15.11 23.27
C LEU A 399 10.65 -15.32 24.43
N ARG A 400 11.42 -14.28 24.80
CA ARG A 400 12.32 -14.34 25.96
C ARG A 400 11.55 -14.48 27.27
N ASP A 401 10.42 -13.78 27.39
CA ASP A 401 9.56 -13.86 28.57
C ASP A 401 8.99 -15.29 28.72
N ILE A 402 8.57 -15.93 27.63
CA ILE A 402 8.11 -17.33 27.64
C ILE A 402 9.27 -18.29 27.95
N GLU A 403 10.43 -18.14 27.29
CA GLU A 403 11.63 -18.95 27.58
C GLU A 403 12.06 -18.83 29.06
N SER A 404 11.87 -17.65 29.68
CA SER A 404 12.22 -17.41 31.09
C SER A 404 11.35 -18.18 32.09
N ARG A 405 10.15 -18.65 31.68
CA ARG A 405 9.30 -19.54 32.50
C ARG A 405 9.93 -20.93 32.67
N GLY A 406 10.89 -21.29 31.83
CA GLY A 406 11.67 -22.53 31.94
C GLY A 406 10.97 -23.79 31.41
N ASN A 407 9.81 -23.67 30.78
CA ASN A 407 9.08 -24.81 30.21
C ASN A 407 9.58 -25.17 28.81
N ILE A 408 9.95 -24.17 28.01
CA ILE A 408 10.38 -24.33 26.62
C ILE A 408 11.70 -23.59 26.34
N LYS A 409 12.40 -24.02 25.29
CA LYS A 409 13.59 -23.39 24.76
C LYS A 409 13.49 -23.33 23.24
N VAL A 410 13.65 -22.14 22.67
CA VAL A 410 13.44 -21.94 21.23
C VAL A 410 14.78 -21.81 20.53
N ASP A 411 15.06 -22.76 19.64
CA ASP A 411 16.18 -22.66 18.72
C ASP A 411 15.83 -21.70 17.57
N ARG A 412 16.28 -20.46 17.75
CA ARG A 412 16.08 -19.37 16.78
C ARG A 412 16.81 -19.60 15.45
N GLN A 413 17.65 -20.62 15.30
CA GLN A 413 18.28 -20.90 14.00
C GLN A 413 17.41 -21.78 13.12
N PHE A 414 16.70 -22.74 13.72
CA PHE A 414 15.93 -23.76 12.99
C PHE A 414 14.42 -23.66 13.23
N GLY A 415 13.98 -22.71 14.06
CA GLY A 415 12.58 -22.63 14.49
C GLY A 415 12.13 -23.85 15.31
N ARG A 416 13.09 -24.58 15.92
CA ARG A 416 12.80 -25.77 16.73
C ARG A 416 12.53 -25.33 18.16
N VAL A 417 11.31 -25.57 18.64
CA VAL A 417 10.93 -25.39 20.04
C VAL A 417 11.17 -26.73 20.75
N ALA A 418 12.20 -26.77 21.59
CA ALA A 418 12.50 -27.91 22.44
C ALA A 418 11.86 -27.69 23.82
N LEU A 419 11.32 -28.74 24.41
CA LEU A 419 10.79 -28.65 25.76
C LEU A 419 11.97 -28.65 26.74
N ALA A 420 12.10 -27.58 27.52
CA ALA A 420 13.10 -27.50 28.58
C ALA A 420 12.67 -28.36 29.79
N ARG A 421 11.36 -28.45 30.02
CA ARG A 421 10.73 -29.37 30.95
C ARG A 421 10.09 -30.53 30.18
N ALA A 422 10.52 -31.75 30.46
CA ALA A 422 10.00 -32.93 29.77
C ALA A 422 8.52 -33.17 30.10
N LEU A 423 7.71 -33.46 29.07
CA LEU A 423 6.34 -33.95 29.26
C LEU A 423 6.39 -35.40 29.74
N GLU A 424 5.90 -35.63 30.95
CA GLU A 424 5.74 -36.98 31.47
C GLU A 424 4.48 -37.60 30.89
N PHE A 425 4.63 -38.77 30.29
CA PHE A 425 3.51 -39.59 29.82
C PHE A 425 3.36 -40.78 30.74
N VAL A 426 2.13 -41.25 30.94
CA VAL A 426 1.89 -42.48 31.70
C VAL A 426 2.72 -43.61 31.05
N PRO A 427 3.56 -44.33 31.82
CA PRO A 427 4.37 -45.41 31.28
C PRO A 427 3.44 -46.45 30.66
N ALA A 428 3.63 -46.70 29.36
CA ALA A 428 2.88 -47.76 28.70
C ALA A 428 3.26 -49.08 29.38
N ALA A 429 2.26 -49.81 29.88
CA ALA A 429 2.48 -51.15 30.39
C ALA A 429 3.18 -51.97 29.29
N PRO A 430 4.28 -52.69 29.60
CA PRO A 430 4.94 -53.52 28.60
C PRO A 430 3.90 -54.47 28.03
N PRO A 431 3.83 -54.65 26.71
CA PRO A 431 2.80 -55.47 26.08
C PRO A 431 2.87 -56.89 26.64
N LYS A 432 1.90 -57.24 27.49
CA LYS A 432 1.80 -58.58 28.09
C LYS A 432 1.32 -59.62 27.07
N GLU A 433 0.76 -59.18 25.95
CA GLU A 433 0.39 -60.02 24.81
C GLU A 433 1.10 -59.54 23.53
N LYS A 434 1.69 -60.50 22.79
CA LYS A 434 2.27 -60.27 21.46
C LYS A 434 1.17 -59.82 20.50
N GLY A 435 0.98 -58.51 20.32
CA GLY A 435 0.08 -57.94 19.32
C GLY A 435 -0.81 -56.79 19.79
N ALA A 436 -0.97 -56.56 21.09
CA ALA A 436 -1.83 -55.49 21.63
C ALA A 436 -1.00 -54.41 22.34
N VAL A 437 -0.27 -53.61 21.55
CA VAL A 437 0.42 -52.41 22.05
C VAL A 437 -0.48 -51.21 21.80
N GLY A 438 -1.26 -50.77 22.78
CA GLY A 438 -2.12 -49.61 22.53
C GLY A 438 -3.08 -49.26 23.64
N GLY A 439 -2.60 -49.11 24.87
CA GLY A 439 -3.34 -48.26 25.81
C GLY A 439 -3.45 -46.84 25.23
N PRO A 440 -4.54 -46.10 25.52
CA PRO A 440 -4.64 -44.70 25.13
C PRO A 440 -3.46 -43.92 25.71
N ALA A 441 -2.83 -43.08 24.89
CA ALA A 441 -1.81 -42.17 25.39
C ALA A 441 -2.48 -41.19 26.37
N SER A 442 -1.84 -40.91 27.50
CA SER A 442 -2.27 -39.88 28.43
C SER A 442 -1.05 -39.24 29.10
N PHE A 443 -1.21 -37.99 29.51
CA PHE A 443 -0.20 -37.28 30.30
C PHE A 443 -0.12 -37.89 31.70
N GLY A 444 1.08 -38.00 32.25
CA GLY A 444 1.32 -38.46 33.62
C GLY A 444 0.73 -37.49 34.63
N ASP A 445 0.97 -36.20 34.42
CA ASP A 445 0.33 -35.09 35.14
C ASP A 445 -0.27 -34.13 34.11
N ALA A 446 -1.60 -34.09 34.03
CA ALA A 446 -2.32 -33.27 33.07
C ALA A 446 -2.10 -31.76 33.31
N PHE A 447 -1.99 -31.33 34.56
CA PHE A 447 -1.89 -29.91 34.91
C PHE A 447 -0.50 -29.34 34.58
N GLU A 448 0.55 -30.11 34.84
CA GLU A 448 1.90 -29.70 34.47
C GLU A 448 2.14 -29.80 32.96
N ALA A 449 1.51 -30.76 32.28
CA ALA A 449 1.51 -30.82 30.81
C ALA A 449 0.81 -29.60 30.19
N GLU A 450 -0.33 -29.19 30.75
CA GLU A 450 -1.10 -28.02 30.31
C GLU A 450 -0.24 -26.75 30.34
N LYS A 451 0.46 -26.45 31.44
CA LYS A 451 1.34 -25.27 31.53
C LYS A 451 2.44 -25.24 30.45
N VAL A 452 3.04 -26.40 30.16
CA VAL A 452 4.08 -26.50 29.12
C VAL A 452 3.47 -26.30 27.74
N LEU A 453 2.26 -26.83 27.52
CA LEU A 453 1.54 -26.70 26.25
C LEU A 453 0.94 -25.31 26.05
N GLU A 454 0.59 -24.57 27.10
CA GLU A 454 0.17 -23.17 27.04
C GLU A 454 1.32 -22.26 26.57
N ASP A 455 2.50 -22.38 27.20
CA ASP A 455 3.71 -21.66 26.77
C ASP A 455 4.04 -21.99 25.31
N PHE A 456 3.86 -23.26 24.96
CA PHE A 456 4.06 -23.73 23.61
C PHE A 456 3.06 -23.11 22.62
N LEU A 457 1.76 -23.12 22.95
CA LEU A 457 0.71 -22.52 22.14
C LEU A 457 0.91 -21.02 21.99
N GLU A 458 1.39 -20.33 23.03
CA GLU A 458 1.74 -18.92 22.98
C GLU A 458 2.85 -18.65 21.96
N VAL A 459 3.90 -19.49 21.91
CA VAL A 459 4.95 -19.36 20.89
C VAL A 459 4.41 -19.59 19.49
N VAL A 460 3.58 -20.62 19.29
CA VAL A 460 2.99 -20.88 17.97
C VAL A 460 2.07 -19.71 17.56
N ALA A 461 1.24 -19.20 18.47
CA ALA A 461 0.37 -18.01 18.31
C ALA A 461 1.11 -16.80 17.77
N MET A 462 2.37 -16.61 18.16
CA MET A 462 3.15 -15.45 17.75
C MET A 462 3.62 -15.47 16.30
N PHE A 463 3.76 -16.64 15.68
CA PHE A 463 4.35 -16.77 14.34
C PHE A 463 3.34 -17.16 13.26
N ASP A 464 2.16 -17.63 13.66
CA ASP A 464 1.09 -18.09 12.76
C ASP A 464 1.54 -19.04 11.63
N ALA A 465 2.59 -19.82 11.91
CA ALA A 465 3.19 -20.73 10.94
C ALA A 465 2.69 -22.16 11.17
N PRO A 466 2.63 -23.00 10.11
CA PRO A 466 2.39 -24.42 10.24
C PRO A 466 3.44 -25.09 11.14
N VAL A 467 2.98 -26.00 12.01
CA VAL A 467 3.80 -26.67 13.02
C VAL A 467 3.88 -28.15 12.74
N GLN A 468 5.08 -28.70 12.91
CA GLN A 468 5.31 -30.14 13.00
C GLN A 468 5.57 -30.54 14.45
N VAL A 469 4.70 -31.38 14.98
CA VAL A 469 4.78 -31.99 16.31
C VAL A 469 5.57 -33.29 16.21
N GLY A 470 6.82 -33.25 16.68
CA GLY A 470 7.67 -34.41 16.82
C GLY A 470 7.64 -34.95 18.24
N VAL A 471 7.09 -36.14 18.46
CA VAL A 471 7.32 -36.88 19.70
C VAL A 471 8.20 -38.06 19.37
N GLY A 472 9.22 -38.31 20.18
CA GLY A 472 9.88 -39.58 20.09
C GLY A 472 10.04 -40.31 21.41
N CYS A 473 10.08 -41.63 21.28
CA CYS A 473 10.09 -42.55 22.39
C CYS A 473 11.42 -43.32 22.39
N LYS A 474 12.00 -43.52 23.57
CA LYS A 474 13.21 -44.32 23.72
C LYS A 474 12.90 -45.78 23.40
N ALA A 475 13.18 -46.20 22.17
CA ALA A 475 12.92 -47.57 21.74
C ALA A 475 13.83 -48.57 22.48
N SER A 476 13.25 -49.65 22.99
CA SER A 476 14.01 -50.85 23.33
C SER A 476 14.41 -51.58 22.05
N LYS A 477 15.54 -52.31 22.07
CA LYS A 477 16.10 -52.98 20.88
C LYS A 477 15.17 -54.00 20.21
N SER A 478 14.06 -54.40 20.85
CA SER A 478 13.24 -55.54 20.42
C SER A 478 11.95 -55.19 19.67
N ASP A 479 11.52 -53.93 19.55
CA ASP A 479 10.23 -53.62 18.88
C ASP A 479 10.07 -52.17 18.37
N ALA A 480 10.90 -51.75 17.41
CA ALA A 480 10.95 -50.35 16.95
C ALA A 480 9.60 -49.83 16.39
N ALA A 481 8.81 -50.69 15.72
CA ALA A 481 7.53 -50.31 15.13
C ALA A 481 6.49 -49.95 16.21
N ALA A 482 6.42 -50.74 17.29
CA ALA A 482 5.51 -50.48 18.41
C ALA A 482 5.84 -49.15 19.11
N TRP A 483 7.12 -48.83 19.29
CA TRP A 483 7.55 -47.56 19.88
C TRP A 483 7.27 -46.35 18.97
N GLN A 484 7.36 -46.53 17.65
CA GLN A 484 7.01 -45.50 16.69
C GLN A 484 5.51 -45.21 16.68
N ASP A 485 4.66 -46.24 16.70
CA ASP A 485 3.21 -46.09 16.82
C ASP A 485 2.80 -45.39 18.13
N LEU A 486 3.42 -45.76 19.25
CA LEU A 486 3.22 -45.06 20.53
C LEU A 486 3.65 -43.59 20.46
N ALA A 487 4.75 -43.29 19.78
CA ALA A 487 5.22 -41.92 19.58
C ALA A 487 4.24 -41.10 18.73
N VAL A 488 3.70 -41.67 17.65
CA VAL A 488 2.65 -41.04 16.83
C VAL A 488 1.40 -40.77 17.67
N LYS A 489 0.94 -41.73 18.48
CA LYS A 489 -0.22 -41.55 19.38
C LYS A 489 -0.01 -40.43 20.40
N ARG A 490 1.20 -40.33 20.97
CA ARG A 490 1.55 -39.23 21.90
C ARG A 490 1.62 -37.87 21.21
N ALA A 491 2.16 -37.81 19.99
CA ALA A 491 2.16 -36.58 19.20
C ALA A 491 0.75 -36.18 18.76
N ALA A 492 -0.12 -37.14 18.43
CA ALA A 492 -1.53 -36.90 18.14
C ALA A 492 -2.25 -36.27 19.34
N LEU A 493 -1.97 -36.75 20.56
CA LEU A 493 -2.54 -36.17 21.77
C LEU A 493 -2.13 -34.69 21.98
N ILE A 494 -0.88 -34.34 21.66
CA ILE A 494 -0.44 -32.93 21.66
C ILE A 494 -1.15 -32.15 20.55
N ARG A 495 -1.30 -32.71 19.35
CA ARG A 495 -2.05 -32.09 18.25
C ARG A 495 -3.51 -31.81 18.65
N ASP A 496 -4.19 -32.77 19.26
CA ASP A 496 -5.58 -32.64 19.68
C ASP A 496 -5.73 -31.52 20.72
N TYR A 497 -4.76 -31.38 21.64
CA TYR A 497 -4.70 -30.26 22.58
C TYR A 497 -4.53 -28.91 21.84
N LEU A 498 -3.64 -28.83 20.85
CA LEU A 498 -3.46 -27.59 20.07
C LEU A 498 -4.72 -27.22 19.28
N VAL A 499 -5.36 -28.20 18.67
CA VAL A 499 -6.58 -28.02 17.88
C VAL A 499 -7.74 -27.58 18.76
N SER A 500 -7.90 -28.18 19.95
CA SER A 500 -8.96 -27.78 20.89
C SER A 500 -8.78 -26.37 21.43
N HIS A 501 -7.55 -25.85 21.44
CA HIS A 501 -7.22 -24.46 21.80
C HIS A 501 -7.14 -23.52 20.59
N GLY A 502 -7.79 -23.88 19.48
CA GLY A 502 -8.07 -22.98 18.36
C GLY A 502 -7.09 -23.04 17.20
N ARG A 503 -6.15 -23.99 17.17
CA ARG A 503 -5.30 -24.18 15.98
C ARG A 503 -6.03 -24.95 14.87
N PRO A 504 -5.94 -24.50 13.60
CA PRO A 504 -6.54 -25.23 12.50
C PRO A 504 -5.84 -26.59 12.33
N GLU A 505 -6.63 -27.64 12.16
CA GLU A 505 -6.16 -29.02 12.10
C GLU A 505 -5.11 -29.25 10.99
N ASP A 506 -5.26 -28.56 9.86
CA ASP A 506 -4.36 -28.61 8.71
C ASP A 506 -2.99 -27.97 8.97
N SER A 507 -2.88 -27.11 9.98
CA SER A 507 -1.63 -26.45 10.35
C SER A 507 -0.74 -27.30 11.26
N VAL A 508 -1.23 -28.43 11.77
CA VAL A 508 -0.52 -29.26 12.75
C VAL A 508 -0.26 -30.64 12.18
N THR A 509 1.00 -30.88 11.79
CA THR A 509 1.46 -32.18 11.30
C THR A 509 2.11 -32.99 12.42
N VAL A 510 1.87 -34.29 12.46
CA VAL A 510 2.39 -35.18 13.50
C VAL A 510 3.50 -36.07 12.95
N LEU A 511 4.61 -36.16 13.68
CA LEU A 511 5.76 -36.99 13.34
C LEU A 511 6.17 -37.84 14.55
N GLY A 512 6.09 -39.17 14.42
CA GLY A 512 6.68 -40.09 15.40
C GLY A 512 8.14 -40.36 15.09
N THR A 513 9.04 -40.08 16.02
CA THR A 513 10.49 -40.31 15.85
C THR A 513 11.05 -41.31 16.86
N ALA A 514 12.17 -41.94 16.53
CA ALA A 514 12.88 -42.86 17.44
C ALA A 514 13.79 -42.14 18.46
N GLN A 515 13.87 -40.81 18.42
CA GLN A 515 14.71 -40.03 19.34
C GLN A 515 13.93 -39.72 20.62
N PRO A 516 14.52 -39.83 21.82
CA PRO A 516 13.78 -39.68 23.08
C PRO A 516 13.40 -38.22 23.43
N GLU A 517 13.23 -37.35 22.45
CA GLU A 517 12.91 -35.93 22.64
C GLU A 517 11.55 -35.59 22.04
N VAL A 518 10.78 -34.80 22.79
CA VAL A 518 9.63 -34.08 22.25
C VAL A 518 10.12 -32.74 21.72
N PHE A 519 9.84 -32.46 20.46
CA PHE A 519 10.19 -31.20 19.83
C PHE A 519 9.09 -30.76 18.88
N LEU A 520 9.02 -29.46 18.68
CA LEU A 520 8.11 -28.84 17.74
C LEU A 520 8.93 -28.03 16.76
N GLN A 521 8.62 -28.15 15.47
CA GLN A 521 9.35 -27.46 14.43
C GLN A 521 8.37 -26.61 13.64
N LEU A 522 8.60 -25.29 13.63
CA LEU A 522 7.91 -24.39 12.73
C LEU A 522 8.38 -24.71 11.31
N GLN A 523 7.45 -25.00 10.38
CA GLN A 523 7.81 -25.49 9.04
C GLN A 523 8.38 -24.43 8.10
N GLU A 524 8.34 -23.14 8.47
CA GLU A 524 8.90 -22.07 7.66
C GLU A 524 10.42 -21.93 7.91
N PRO A 525 11.27 -22.27 6.92
CA PRO A 525 12.73 -22.34 7.10
C PRO A 525 13.41 -20.97 7.30
N ASN A 526 12.68 -19.86 7.16
CA ASN A 526 13.22 -18.49 7.18
C ASN A 526 12.57 -17.57 8.22
N LEU A 527 11.89 -18.13 9.23
CA LEU A 527 11.21 -17.35 10.28
C LEU A 527 12.16 -16.43 11.06
N PHE A 528 13.41 -16.85 11.21
CA PHE A 528 14.43 -16.06 11.89
C PHE A 528 15.52 -15.70 10.89
N PRO A 529 15.94 -14.41 10.83
CA PRO A 529 17.05 -14.03 9.98
C PRO A 529 18.28 -14.84 10.38
N PRO A 530 19.02 -15.42 9.43
CA PRO A 530 20.21 -16.20 9.73
C PRO A 530 21.14 -15.32 10.56
N LYS A 531 21.58 -15.83 11.72
CA LYS A 531 22.59 -15.13 12.52
C LYS A 531 23.76 -14.85 11.60
N ALA A 532 24.01 -13.57 11.31
CA ALA A 532 25.13 -13.14 10.50
C ALA A 532 26.36 -13.87 11.05
N VAL A 533 26.92 -14.78 10.24
CA VAL A 533 28.06 -15.59 10.64
C VAL A 533 29.13 -14.58 11.02
N LYS A 534 29.38 -14.39 12.33
CA LYS A 534 30.47 -13.55 12.81
C LYS A 534 31.70 -14.15 12.17
N GLY A 535 32.17 -13.50 11.09
CA GLY A 535 33.31 -13.98 10.33
C GLY A 535 34.40 -14.25 11.33
N LYS A 536 34.85 -15.51 11.43
CA LYS A 536 36.00 -15.88 12.23
C LYS A 536 37.11 -14.93 11.79
N GLY A 537 37.39 -13.93 12.63
CA GLY A 537 38.46 -12.97 12.38
C GLY A 537 39.72 -13.78 12.13
N LYS A 538 40.23 -13.71 10.90
CA LYS A 538 41.52 -14.28 10.53
C LYS A 538 42.50 -13.81 11.60
N GLY A 539 43.09 -14.76 12.33
CA GLY A 539 44.02 -14.50 13.41
C GLY A 539 45.08 -13.51 12.94
N ARG A 540 45.28 -12.45 13.74
CA ARG A 540 46.42 -11.54 13.62
C ARG A 540 47.69 -12.37 13.52
N SER A 541 48.41 -12.19 12.43
CA SER A 541 49.78 -12.66 12.23
C SER A 541 50.65 -12.24 13.41
N ALA A 542 51.43 -13.19 13.91
CA ALA A 542 52.41 -12.98 14.96
C ALA A 542 53.42 -11.89 14.55
N SER A 543 53.63 -10.91 15.43
CA SER A 543 54.73 -9.96 15.33
C SER A 543 56.08 -10.70 15.49
N PRO A 544 57.12 -10.34 14.72
CA PRO A 544 58.43 -10.95 14.86
C PRO A 544 59.11 -10.41 16.13
N LYS A 545 59.65 -11.32 16.95
CA LYS A 545 60.50 -10.97 18.10
C LYS A 545 61.81 -10.38 17.57
N ARG A 546 62.23 -9.26 18.16
CA ARG A 546 63.61 -8.74 18.08
C ARG A 546 64.41 -9.25 19.26
#